data_AF-A0A6A6DVU8-F1
#
_entry.id   AF-A0A6A6DVU8-F1
#
_cell.length_a   1.000
_cell.length_b   1.000
_cell.length_c   1.000
_cell.angle_alpha   90.00
_cell.angle_beta   90.00
_cell.angle_gamma   90.00
#
_symmetry.space_group_name_H-M   'P 1'
#
loop_
_entity.id
_entity.type
_entity.pdbx_description
1 polymer ?
#
loop_
_entity_poly.entity_id
_entity_poly.type
_entity_poly.pdbx_seq_one_letter_code
_entity_poly.pdbx_strand_id
1 'polypeptide(L)' 'LKHFNIYIKERTVGAYRLLILDSHKSHNSLEFTKYYKENKIVTLYMLLYSLYIL' A
#
# COMPACT_ATOMS: atom_id res chain seq x y z
N LEU A 1 8.15 3.53 2.03
CA LEU A 1 7.57 2.19 2.34
C LEU A 1 8.12 1.55 3.60
N LYS A 2 9.45 1.40 3.73
CA LYS A 2 10.08 0.86 4.94
C LYS A 2 9.60 1.55 6.23
N HIS A 3 9.48 2.88 6.19
CA HIS A 3 8.92 3.68 7.27
C HIS A 3 7.53 3.20 7.70
N PHE A 4 6.55 3.18 6.77
CA PHE A 4 5.19 2.71 7.06
C PHE A 4 5.16 1.26 7.55
N ASN A 5 5.95 0.37 6.91
CA ASN A 5 5.97 -1.05 7.27
C ASN A 5 6.38 -1.27 8.74
N ILE A 6 7.34 -0.51 9.26
CA ILE A 6 7.78 -0.62 10.66
C ILE A 6 6.60 -0.37 11.61
N TYR A 7 5.81 0.68 11.38
CA TYR A 7 4.70 1.05 12.26
C TYR A 7 3.46 0.16 12.13
N ILE A 8 3.21 -0.40 10.94
CA ILE A 8 2.04 -1.28 10.71
C ILE A 8 2.34 -2.74 11.03
N LYS A 9 3.61 -3.17 10.99
CA LYS A 9 4.01 -4.57 11.20
C LYS A 9 3.63 -5.08 12.60
N GLU A 10 3.84 -4.26 13.62
CA GLU A 10 3.55 -4.63 15.02
C GLU A 10 2.05 -4.70 15.32
N ARG A 11 1.23 -4.00 14.53
CA ARG A 11 -0.23 -3.93 14.72
C ARG A 11 -1.01 -4.89 13.80
N THR A 12 -0.32 -5.85 13.20
CA THR A 12 -0.92 -6.75 12.21
C THR A 12 -1.59 -7.94 12.89
N VAL A 13 -2.88 -8.11 12.64
CA VAL A 13 -3.70 -9.19 13.21
C VAL A 13 -3.82 -10.40 12.26
N GLY A 14 -3.52 -10.23 10.96
CA GLY A 14 -3.70 -11.26 9.92
C GLY A 14 -2.45 -11.59 9.09
N ALA A 15 -2.57 -12.55 8.17
CA ALA A 15 -1.48 -12.97 7.29
C ALA A 15 -1.11 -11.92 6.23
N TYR A 16 -2.06 -11.05 5.86
CA TYR A 16 -1.90 -9.99 4.86
C TYR A 16 -2.20 -8.63 5.47
N ARG A 17 -1.59 -7.58 4.88
CA ARG A 17 -1.82 -6.18 5.22
C ARG A 17 -2.37 -5.45 4.00
N LEU A 18 -3.39 -4.63 4.17
CA LEU A 18 -3.91 -3.78 3.10
C LEU A 18 -3.30 -2.38 3.25
N LEU A 19 -2.71 -1.85 2.18
CA LEU A 19 -2.22 -0.48 2.10
C LEU A 19 -3.01 0.27 1.04
N ILE A 20 -3.69 1.34 1.44
CA ILE A 20 -4.45 2.21 0.54
C ILE A 20 -3.56 3.39 0.16
N LEU A 21 -3.32 3.58 -1.13
CA LEU A 21 -2.52 4.67 -1.68
C LEU A 21 -3.40 5.57 -2.54
N ASP A 22 -3.09 6.86 -2.59
CA ASP A 22 -3.66 7.72 -3.62
C ASP A 22 -3.14 7.26 -5.01
N SER A 23 -3.88 7.53 -6.08
CA SER A 23 -3.47 7.16 -7.44
C SER A 23 -2.31 8.01 -7.98
N HIS A 24 -1.40 8.46 -7.12
CA HIS A 24 -0.23 9.21 -7.56
C HIS A 24 0.78 8.25 -8.21
N LYS A 25 1.23 8.60 -9.43
CA LYS A 25 2.02 7.72 -10.32
C LYS A 25 3.41 7.32 -9.78
N SER A 26 3.79 7.77 -8.58
CA SER A 26 5.09 7.49 -7.94
C SER A 26 5.30 6.04 -7.48
N HIS A 27 4.28 5.17 -7.53
CA HIS A 27 4.31 3.86 -6.88
C HIS A 27 4.55 2.65 -7.80
N ASN A 28 4.74 2.85 -9.11
CA ASN A 28 4.91 1.77 -10.10
C ASN A 28 6.36 1.34 -10.35
N SER A 29 7.20 1.35 -9.31
CA SER A 29 8.58 0.87 -9.42
C SER A 29 8.68 -0.65 -9.13
N LEU A 30 9.57 -1.36 -9.82
CA LEU A 30 9.81 -2.79 -9.61
C LEU A 30 10.20 -3.11 -8.16
N GLU A 31 10.96 -2.21 -7.52
CA GLU A 31 11.36 -2.31 -6.11
C GLU A 31 10.14 -2.26 -5.19
N PHE A 32 9.14 -1.43 -5.51
CA PHE A 32 7.90 -1.32 -4.73
C PHE A 32 7.11 -2.63 -4.79
N THR A 33 6.92 -3.19 -5.98
CA THR A 33 6.18 -4.45 -6.18
C THR A 33 6.84 -5.61 -5.43
N LYS A 34 8.17 -5.73 -5.52
CA LYS A 34 8.91 -6.79 -4.82
C LYS A 34 8.78 -6.66 -3.31
N TYR A 35 8.94 -5.44 -2.79
CA TYR A 35 8.83 -5.17 -1.35
C TYR A 35 7.45 -5.55 -0.79
N TYR A 36 6.37 -5.19 -1.47
CA TYR A 36 5.02 -5.52 -1.02
C TYR A 36 4.74 -7.02 -1.03
N LYS A 37 5.18 -7.73 -2.07
CA LYS A 37 5.04 -9.18 -2.17
C LYS A 37 5.75 -9.89 -1.02
N GLU A 38 6.99 -9.50 -0.72
CA GLU A 38 7.77 -10.09 0.38
C GLU A 38 7.16 -9.81 1.76
N ASN A 39 6.52 -8.65 1.94
CA ASN A 39 5.91 -8.26 3.22
C ASN A 39 4.42 -8.63 3.35
N LYS A 40 3.87 -9.38 2.38
CA LYS A 40 2.44 -9.75 2.30
C LYS A 40 1.51 -8.53 2.36
N ILE A 41 1.92 -7.46 1.71
CA ILE A 41 1.15 -6.22 1.62
C ILE A 41 0.41 -6.22 0.28
N VAL A 42 -0.91 -6.07 0.34
CA VAL A 42 -1.78 -5.84 -0.80
C VAL A 42 -1.98 -4.34 -0.92
N THR A 43 -1.79 -3.77 -2.12
CA THR A 43 -2.03 -2.36 -2.38
C THR A 43 -3.40 -2.15 -3.04
N LEU A 44 -4.15 -1.17 -2.54
CA LEU A 44 -5.37 -0.68 -3.17
C LEU A 44 -5.15 0.78 -3.55
N TYR A 45 -5.33 1.11 -4.82
CA TYR A 45 -5.20 2.48 -5.31
C TYR A 45 -6.56 3.16 -5.31
N MET A 46 -6.69 4.24 -4.54
CA MET A 46 -7.83 5.13 -4.65
C MET A 46 -7.66 5.98 -5.91
N LEU A 47 -8.47 5.69 -6.93
CA LEU A 47 -8.58 6.53 -8.12
C LEU A 47 -9.05 7.92 -7.66
N LEU A 48 -8.21 8.96 -7.83
CA LEU A 48 -8.53 10.34 -7.43
C LEU A 48 -9.92 10.82 -7.90
N TYR A 49 -10.44 10.20 -8.97
CA TYR A 49 -11.74 10.51 -9.56
C TYR A 49 -12.95 10.02 -8.75
N SER A 50 -12.80 9.08 -7.81
CA SER A 50 -13.93 8.53 -7.04
C SER A 50 -14.24 9.30 -5.74
N LEU A 51 -13.39 10.23 -5.29
CA LEU A 51 -13.69 11.10 -4.14
C LEU A 51 -14.28 12.46 -4.53
N TYR A 52 -14.15 12.87 -5.79
CA TYR A 52 -14.64 14.17 -6.23
C TYR A 52 -16.18 14.19 -6.45
N ILE A 53 -16.84 13.02 -6.41
CA ILE A 53 -18.27 12.84 -6.70
C ILE A 53 -19.09 12.50 -5.42
N LEU A 54 -18.52 12.66 -4.22
CA LEU A 54 -19.27 12.58 -2.96
C LEU A 54 -19.40 13.97 -2.33
#